data_AF-A0A7S3ULX8-F1
#
_entry.id   AF-A0A7S3ULX8-F1
#
_cell.length_a   1.000
_cell.length_b   1.000
_cell.length_c   1.000
_cell.angle_alpha   90.00
_cell.angle_beta   90.00
_cell.angle_gamma   90.00
#
_symmetry.space_group_name_H-M   'P 1'
#
loop_
_entity.id
_entity.type
_entity.pdbx_description
1 polymer ?
#
loop_
_entity_poly.entity_id
_entity_poly.type
_entity_poly.pdbx_seq_one_letter_code
_entity_poly.pdbx_strand_id
1 'polypeptide(L)'
;TWSCAPAQLDLADDLACSACSFVSRSMRLLLSSKLKYKNKSEKGPNARKLLRDACKEDRYPSQLAVIGDPGKQEFVDFQDVMNNGGTVTNMVMDGKQRGQMKDACLAILDSLEDDIVKQVEQTKGRVGGYNWEKFICVSQNGYG
;
A
#
# COMPACT_ATOMS: atom_id res chain seq x y z
N THR A 1 6.29 -12.18 -15.50
CA THR A 1 4.99 -12.00 -14.82
C THR A 1 5.28 -11.72 -13.36
N TRP A 2 4.88 -10.55 -12.88
CA TRP A 2 5.12 -10.15 -11.50
C TRP A 2 4.00 -10.75 -10.67
N SER A 3 4.31 -11.72 -9.82
CA SER A 3 3.35 -12.23 -8.82
C SER A 3 3.50 -11.36 -7.58
N CYS A 4 2.50 -10.53 -7.28
CA CYS A 4 2.44 -9.90 -5.98
C CYS A 4 2.11 -11.00 -4.98
N ALA A 5 2.97 -11.19 -3.99
CA ALA A 5 2.70 -12.09 -2.89
C ALA A 5 2.53 -11.23 -1.62
N PRO A 6 1.47 -10.41 -1.51
CA PRO A 6 1.12 -9.96 -0.19
C PRO A 6 0.67 -11.20 0.58
N ALA A 7 1.18 -11.34 1.80
CA ALA A 7 0.80 -12.41 2.70
C ALA A 7 -0.73 -12.55 2.76
N GLN A 8 -1.24 -13.74 2.40
CA GLN A 8 -2.61 -14.23 2.63
C GLN A 8 -3.70 -13.15 2.64
N LEU A 9 -3.84 -12.40 1.54
CA LEU A 9 -5.02 -11.55 1.36
C LEU A 9 -6.16 -12.42 0.85
N ASP A 10 -7.34 -12.33 1.47
CA ASP A 10 -8.58 -12.94 0.96
C ASP A 10 -9.15 -12.08 -0.19
N LEU A 11 -8.32 -11.86 -1.22
CA LEU A 11 -8.60 -11.08 -2.42
C LEU A 11 -8.13 -11.87 -3.65
N ALA A 12 -8.76 -11.63 -4.80
CA ALA A 12 -8.22 -12.10 -6.07
C ALA A 12 -6.81 -11.52 -6.31
N ASP A 13 -5.94 -12.26 -7.01
CA ASP A 13 -4.51 -11.93 -7.17
C ASP A 13 -4.26 -10.52 -7.74
N ASP A 14 -5.10 -10.08 -8.69
CA ASP A 14 -5.08 -8.76 -9.29
C ASP A 14 -5.44 -7.64 -8.29
N LEU A 15 -6.48 -7.86 -7.49
CA LEU A 15 -6.88 -6.97 -6.40
C LEU A 15 -5.83 -6.94 -5.29
N ALA A 16 -5.20 -8.07 -4.98
CA ALA A 16 -4.12 -8.15 -4.01
C ALA A 16 -2.90 -7.32 -4.47
N CYS A 17 -2.53 -7.41 -5.75
CA CYS A 17 -1.52 -6.56 -6.37
C CYS A 17 -1.86 -5.07 -6.28
N SER A 18 -3.08 -4.71 -6.70
CA SER A 18 -3.57 -3.34 -6.69
C SER A 18 -3.59 -2.75 -5.27
N ALA A 19 -4.11 -3.51 -4.30
CA ALA A 19 -4.12 -3.14 -2.90
C ALA A 19 -2.70 -2.91 -2.36
N CYS A 20 -1.76 -3.82 -2.66
CA CYS A 20 -0.39 -3.66 -2.21
C CYS A 20 0.27 -2.39 -2.79
N SER A 21 0.10 -2.13 -4.08
CA SER A 21 0.61 -0.91 -4.71
C SER A 21 0.04 0.34 -4.03
N PHE A 22 -1.27 0.37 -3.79
CA PHE A 22 -1.95 1.49 -3.14
C PHE A 22 -1.46 1.70 -1.69
N VAL A 23 -1.37 0.62 -0.90
CA VAL A 23 -0.87 0.66 0.48
C VAL A 23 0.57 1.13 0.52
N SER A 24 1.44 0.55 -0.32
CA SER A 24 2.87 0.88 -0.33
C SER A 24 3.10 2.36 -0.68
N ARG A 25 2.30 2.91 -1.60
CA ARG A 25 2.29 4.34 -1.93
C ARG A 25 1.86 5.19 -0.74
N SER A 26 0.78 4.83 -0.04
CA SER A 26 0.30 5.54 1.16
C SER A 26 1.37 5.57 2.25
N MET A 27 1.96 4.40 2.57
CA MET A 27 3.05 4.28 3.54
C MET A 27 4.25 5.15 3.14
N ARG A 28 4.69 5.07 1.88
CA ARG A 28 5.80 5.89 1.37
C ARG A 28 5.55 7.38 1.57
N LEU A 29 4.35 7.87 1.26
CA LEU A 29 4.01 9.29 1.40
C LEU A 29 4.03 9.73 2.88
N LEU A 30 3.47 8.92 3.79
CA LEU A 30 3.48 9.21 5.22
C LEU A 30 4.89 9.18 5.81
N LEU A 31 5.67 8.13 5.53
CA LEU A 31 7.06 8.03 5.98
C LEU A 31 7.91 9.18 5.42
N SER A 32 7.79 9.49 4.13
CA SER A 32 8.53 10.56 3.47
C SER A 32 8.23 11.94 4.06
N SER A 33 6.96 12.23 4.35
CA SER A 33 6.55 13.54 4.87
C SER A 33 6.92 13.73 6.33
N LYS A 34 6.84 12.68 7.16
CA LYS A 34 7.01 12.78 8.61
C LYS A 34 8.43 12.45 9.11
N LEU A 35 9.23 11.71 8.34
CA LEU A 35 10.59 11.32 8.74
C LEU A 35 11.71 12.09 8.03
N LYS A 36 11.37 13.08 7.18
CA LYS A 36 12.34 13.83 6.34
C LYS A 36 13.53 14.40 7.12
N TYR A 37 13.30 14.87 8.35
CA TYR A 37 14.30 15.57 9.18
C TYR A 37 14.59 14.85 10.50
N LYS A 38 14.20 13.58 10.62
CA LYS A 38 14.35 12.82 11.86
C LYS A 38 15.69 12.12 11.91
N ASN A 39 16.32 12.15 13.09
CA ASN A 39 17.56 11.43 13.34
C ASN A 39 17.30 9.90 13.42
N LYS A 40 18.35 9.09 13.42
CA LYS A 40 18.22 7.62 13.35
C LYS A 40 17.46 7.03 14.55
N SER A 41 17.69 7.52 15.76
CA SER A 41 17.04 7.02 16.97
C SER A 41 15.54 7.35 17.03
N GLU A 42 15.10 8.44 16.38
CA GLU A 42 13.69 8.79 16.26
C GLU A 42 12.96 8.05 15.13
N LYS A 43 13.68 7.55 14.12
CA LYS A 43 13.05 6.96 12.92
C LYS A 43 12.27 5.69 13.22
N GLY A 44 12.83 4.75 13.97
CA GLY A 44 12.20 3.45 14.22
C GLY A 44 10.84 3.53 14.93
N PRO A 45 10.76 4.13 16.14
CA PRO A 45 9.50 4.26 16.87
C PRO A 45 8.44 5.06 16.10
N ASN A 46 8.85 6.13 15.41
CA ASN A 46 7.92 6.92 14.60
C ASN A 46 7.47 6.15 13.34
N ALA A 47 8.33 5.33 12.73
CA ALA A 47 7.96 4.53 11.57
C ALA A 47 6.83 3.56 11.91
N ARG A 48 6.93 2.79 13.01
CA ARG A 48 5.84 1.88 13.45
C ARG A 48 4.50 2.59 13.60
N LYS A 49 4.51 3.72 14.31
CA LYS A 49 3.29 4.53 14.49
C LYS A 49 2.73 5.01 13.14
N LEU A 50 3.59 5.50 12.24
CA LEU A 50 3.18 6.00 10.93
C LEU A 50 2.65 4.90 10.02
N LEU A 51 3.21 3.70 10.11
CA LEU A 51 2.75 2.52 9.37
C LEU A 51 1.35 2.11 9.81
N ARG A 52 1.11 2.00 11.13
CA ARG A 52 -0.24 1.72 11.65
C ARG A 52 -1.23 2.85 11.33
N ASP A 53 -0.77 4.11 11.35
CA ASP A 53 -1.56 5.26 10.91
C ASP A 53 -1.87 5.25 9.39
N ALA A 54 -1.05 4.58 8.57
CA ALA A 54 -1.28 4.43 7.13
C ALA A 54 -2.37 3.41 6.82
N CYS A 55 -2.60 2.45 7.72
CA CYS A 55 -3.63 1.42 7.59
C CYS A 55 -4.99 1.83 8.16
N LYS A 56 -5.14 3.04 8.70
CA LYS A 56 -6.44 3.52 9.15
C LYS A 56 -7.36 3.70 7.95
N GLU A 57 -8.62 3.30 8.12
CA GLU A 57 -9.60 3.31 7.04
C GLU A 57 -9.83 4.70 6.45
N ASP A 58 -9.72 5.75 7.28
CA ASP A 58 -9.81 7.18 6.92
C ASP A 58 -8.64 7.70 6.06
N ARG A 59 -7.62 6.88 5.83
CA ARG A 59 -6.53 7.18 4.88
C ARG A 59 -6.90 6.88 3.43
N TYR A 60 -7.89 6.03 3.21
CA TYR A 60 -8.32 5.67 1.88
C TYR A 60 -9.41 6.63 1.38
N PRO A 61 -9.48 6.88 0.06
CA PRO A 61 -10.53 7.70 -0.54
C PRO A 61 -11.92 7.27 -0.08
N SER A 62 -12.79 8.24 0.19
CA SER A 62 -14.18 7.97 0.57
C SER A 62 -14.96 7.28 -0.55
N GLN A 63 -14.59 7.55 -1.81
CA GLN A 63 -15.17 6.94 -3.00
C GLN A 63 -14.21 5.93 -3.64
N LEU A 64 -13.60 5.07 -2.81
CA LEU A 64 -12.78 3.98 -3.30
C LEU A 64 -13.66 2.93 -3.99
N ALA A 65 -13.32 2.57 -5.22
CA ALA A 65 -14.04 1.61 -6.04
C ALA A 65 -13.10 0.49 -6.53
N VAL A 66 -13.70 -0.61 -6.96
CA VAL A 66 -13.04 -1.63 -7.78
C VAL A 66 -13.55 -1.51 -9.20
N ILE A 67 -12.66 -1.57 -10.19
CA ILE A 67 -13.02 -1.51 -11.61
C ILE A 67 -12.34 -2.66 -12.37
N GLY A 68 -12.81 -2.97 -13.58
CA GLY A 68 -12.16 -3.92 -14.48
C GLY A 68 -12.79 -5.31 -14.54
N ASP A 69 -12.35 -6.12 -15.50
CA ASP A 69 -12.78 -7.50 -15.67
C ASP A 69 -12.10 -8.45 -14.67
N PRO A 70 -12.68 -9.62 -14.35
CA PRO A 70 -12.01 -10.63 -13.54
C PRO A 70 -10.60 -10.96 -14.05
N GLY A 71 -9.60 -10.89 -13.17
CA GLY A 71 -8.17 -11.07 -13.51
C GLY A 71 -7.47 -9.79 -13.99
N LYS A 72 -8.18 -8.66 -14.04
CA LYS A 72 -7.67 -7.30 -14.31
C LYS A 72 -8.33 -6.24 -13.43
N GLN A 73 -8.81 -6.65 -12.26
CA GLN A 73 -9.48 -5.76 -11.33
C GLN A 73 -8.48 -4.91 -10.55
N GLU A 74 -8.85 -3.66 -10.30
CA GLU A 74 -8.01 -2.73 -9.53
C GLU A 74 -8.83 -1.82 -8.61
N PHE A 75 -8.23 -1.45 -7.48
CA PHE A 75 -8.74 -0.40 -6.60
C PHE A 75 -8.40 0.98 -7.15
N VAL A 76 -9.39 1.86 -7.23
CA VAL A 76 -9.25 3.23 -7.75
C VAL A 76 -10.01 4.23 -6.89
N ASP A 77 -9.51 5.47 -6.84
CA ASP A 77 -10.31 6.60 -6.39
C ASP A 77 -11.25 7.01 -7.52
N PHE A 78 -12.56 6.86 -7.29
CA PHE A 78 -13.57 7.22 -8.29
C PHE A 78 -13.50 8.70 -8.70
N GLN A 79 -13.17 9.62 -7.78
CA GLN A 79 -13.04 11.03 -8.14
C GLN A 79 -11.88 11.24 -9.11
N ASP A 80 -10.74 10.61 -8.87
CA ASP A 80 -9.58 10.69 -9.77
C ASP A 80 -9.90 10.10 -11.14
N VAL A 81 -10.63 8.99 -11.20
CA VAL A 81 -11.04 8.37 -12.48
C VAL A 81 -11.98 9.30 -13.27
N MET A 82 -12.96 9.90 -12.61
CA MET A 82 -13.87 10.85 -13.25
C MET A 82 -13.17 12.13 -13.71
N ASN A 83 -12.21 12.63 -12.93
CA ASN A 83 -11.45 13.84 -13.24
C ASN A 83 -10.48 13.65 -14.41
N ASN A 84 -9.88 12.47 -14.54
CA ASN A 84 -8.88 12.20 -15.58
C ASN A 84 -9.48 11.75 -16.92
N GLY A 85 -10.80 11.50 -16.97
CA GLY A 85 -11.50 11.08 -18.18
C GLY A 85 -11.10 9.67 -18.60
N GLY A 86 -11.95 8.69 -18.30
CA GLY A 86 -11.74 7.30 -18.69
C GLY A 86 -13.03 6.52 -18.77
N THR A 87 -13.05 5.49 -19.61
CA THR A 87 -14.16 4.52 -19.62
C THR A 87 -13.96 3.56 -18.46
N VAL A 88 -14.95 3.48 -17.56
CA VAL A 88 -14.94 2.50 -16.49
C VAL A 88 -15.83 1.33 -16.85
N THR A 89 -15.29 0.12 -16.72
CA THR A 89 -16.04 -1.13 -16.83
C THR A 89 -16.17 -1.80 -15.47
N ASN A 90 -17.30 -2.48 -15.25
CA ASN A 90 -17.56 -3.33 -14.07
C ASN A 90 -17.22 -2.66 -12.72
N MET A 91 -17.64 -1.41 -12.54
CA MET A 91 -17.40 -0.67 -11.31
C MET A 91 -18.20 -1.25 -10.15
N VAL A 92 -17.52 -1.50 -9.04
CA VAL A 92 -18.11 -1.88 -7.75
C VAL A 92 -17.72 -0.84 -6.70
N MET A 93 -18.72 -0.20 -6.10
CA MET A 93 -18.57 0.77 -5.02
C MET A 93 -19.67 0.54 -3.98
N ASP A 94 -19.53 -0.54 -3.21
CA ASP A 94 -20.49 -0.97 -2.19
C ASP A 94 -20.10 -0.54 -0.77
N GLY A 95 -19.01 0.23 -0.64
CA GLY A 95 -18.51 0.78 0.63
C GLY A 95 -17.59 -0.17 1.39
N LYS A 96 -17.40 -1.41 0.94
CA LYS A 96 -16.51 -2.39 1.60
C LYS A 96 -15.04 -2.23 1.23
N GLN A 97 -14.75 -1.53 0.13
CA GLN A 97 -13.41 -1.42 -0.46
C GLN A 97 -12.40 -0.82 0.53
N ARG A 98 -12.82 0.16 1.34
CA ARG A 98 -11.95 0.78 2.36
C ARG A 98 -11.58 -0.21 3.47
N GLY A 99 -12.52 -1.07 3.87
CA GLY A 99 -12.28 -2.16 4.80
C GLY A 99 -11.28 -3.17 4.23
N GLN A 100 -11.49 -3.61 2.98
CA GLN A 100 -10.57 -4.50 2.28
C GLN A 100 -9.15 -3.91 2.18
N MET A 101 -9.03 -2.61 1.91
CA MET A 101 -7.74 -1.93 1.87
C MET A 101 -7.06 -1.84 3.23
N LYS A 102 -7.82 -1.58 4.30
CA LYS A 102 -7.31 -1.59 5.68
C LYS A 102 -6.82 -2.99 6.04
N ASP A 103 -7.60 -4.02 5.76
CA ASP A 103 -7.24 -5.40 6.09
C ASP A 103 -6.00 -5.83 5.31
N ALA A 104 -5.90 -5.45 4.03
CA ALA A 104 -4.71 -5.67 3.23
C ALA A 104 -3.47 -4.97 3.79
N CYS A 105 -3.63 -3.73 4.25
CA CYS A 105 -2.54 -2.98 4.88
C CYS A 105 -2.07 -3.61 6.18
N LEU A 106 -3.00 -4.09 7.02
CA LEU A 106 -2.69 -4.75 8.27
C LEU A 106 -1.99 -6.09 8.02
N ALA A 107 -2.44 -6.90 7.06
CA ALA A 107 -1.78 -8.16 6.70
C ALA A 107 -0.34 -7.95 6.20
N ILE A 108 -0.10 -6.88 5.43
CA ILE A 108 1.25 -6.47 5.02
C ILE A 108 2.11 -6.14 6.26
N LEU A 109 1.57 -5.36 7.21
CA LEU A 109 2.33 -5.00 8.41
C LEU A 109 2.60 -6.19 9.31
N ASP A 110 1.64 -7.09 9.48
CA ASP A 110 1.82 -8.26 10.32
C ASP A 110 2.94 -9.18 9.79
N SER A 111 3.23 -9.10 8.49
CA SER A 111 4.32 -9.86 7.85
C SER A 111 5.64 -9.10 7.72
N LEU A 112 5.60 -7.78 7.50
CA LEU A 112 6.76 -6.99 7.06
C LEU A 112 7.07 -5.78 7.94
N GLU A 113 6.32 -5.50 9.01
CA GLU A 113 6.50 -4.27 9.80
C GLU A 113 7.95 -4.10 10.30
N ASP A 114 8.55 -5.15 10.85
CA ASP A 114 9.93 -5.11 11.35
C ASP A 114 10.95 -4.84 10.24
N ASP A 115 10.77 -5.46 9.06
CA ASP A 115 11.65 -5.27 7.92
C ASP A 115 11.51 -3.86 7.33
N ILE A 116 10.28 -3.34 7.24
CA ILE A 116 10.01 -1.96 6.82
C ILE A 116 10.68 -0.99 7.80
N VAL A 117 10.51 -1.18 9.11
CA VAL A 117 11.10 -0.30 10.14
C VAL A 117 12.62 -0.33 10.06
N LYS A 118 13.22 -1.51 9.96
CA LYS A 118 14.67 -1.70 9.78
C LYS A 118 15.16 -0.99 8.52
N GLN A 119 14.45 -1.12 7.41
CA GLN A 119 14.79 -0.44 6.16
C GLN A 119 14.72 1.09 6.30
N VAL A 120 13.73 1.62 7.03
CA VAL A 120 13.63 3.07 7.32
C VAL A 120 14.84 3.57 8.12
N GLU A 121 15.27 2.82 9.15
CA GLU A 121 16.42 3.16 9.98
C GLU A 121 17.75 3.10 9.23
N GLN A 122 17.87 2.17 8.28
CA GLN A 122 19.05 2.00 7.44
C GLN A 122 19.11 3.00 6.29
N THR A 123 17.98 3.59 5.90
CA THR A 123 17.92 4.54 4.79
C THR A 123 18.68 5.82 5.13
N LYS A 124 19.83 5.98 4.46
CA LYS A 124 20.62 7.21 4.44
C LYS A 124 19.95 8.20 3.48
N GLY A 125 19.50 9.35 4.00
CA GLY A 125 18.80 10.37 3.21
C GLY A 125 17.27 10.27 3.26
N ARG A 126 16.60 10.63 2.15
CA ARG A 126 15.13 10.77 2.09
C ARG A 126 14.47 9.40 1.98
N VAL A 127 13.75 9.01 3.03
CA VAL A 127 12.95 7.76 3.11
C VAL A 127 12.02 7.58 1.89
N GLY A 128 11.42 8.66 1.40
CA GLY A 128 10.51 8.60 0.24
C GLY A 128 11.14 8.29 -1.13
N GLY A 129 12.48 8.29 -1.24
CA GLY A 129 13.20 7.94 -2.46
C GLY A 129 13.48 6.43 -2.61
N TYR A 130 13.23 5.64 -1.57
CA TYR A 130 13.35 4.19 -1.63
C TYR A 130 12.19 3.58 -2.43
N ASN A 131 12.44 2.48 -3.15
CA ASN A 131 11.42 1.78 -3.93
C ASN A 131 10.59 0.85 -3.03
N TRP A 132 9.68 1.46 -2.27
CA TRP A 132 8.81 0.77 -1.31
C TRP A 132 7.89 -0.24 -1.97
N GLU A 133 7.36 0.05 -3.15
CA GLU A 133 6.48 -0.86 -3.87
C GLU A 133 7.20 -2.15 -4.24
N LYS A 134 8.43 -2.05 -4.79
CA LYS A 134 9.25 -3.24 -5.06
C LYS A 134 9.57 -4.03 -3.80
N PHE A 135 9.85 -3.34 -2.69
CA PHE A 135 10.20 -3.97 -1.43
C PHE A 135 9.02 -4.69 -0.76
N ILE A 136 7.83 -4.07 -0.78
CA ILE A 136 6.65 -4.56 -0.07
C ILE A 136 5.86 -5.56 -0.94
N CYS A 137 5.71 -5.28 -2.24
CA CYS A 137 4.74 -5.98 -3.08
C CYS A 137 5.33 -7.07 -3.95
N VAL A 138 6.64 -7.07 -4.19
CA VAL A 138 7.28 -8.12 -4.97
C VAL A 138 7.72 -9.22 -4.03
N SER A 139 7.20 -10.42 -4.27
CA SER A 139 7.66 -11.64 -3.62
C SER A 139 9.19 -11.73 -3.64
N GLN A 140 9.81 -11.86 -2.45
CA GLN A 140 11.25 -12.18 -2.38
C GLN A 140 11.55 -13.64 -2.80
N ASN A 141 10.55 -14.44 -3.16
CA ASN A 141 10.73 -15.83 -3.62
C ASN A 141 11.18 -15.91 -5.09
N GLY A 142 12.35 -15.36 -5.38
CA GLY A 142 12.97 -15.40 -6.71
C GLY A 142 14.49 -15.49 -6.74
N TYR A 143 15.17 -15.57 -5.58
CA TYR A 143 16.59 -15.91 -5.49
C TYR A 143 16.86 -16.66 -4.18
N GLY A 144 16.72 -17.99 -4.24
CA GLY A 144 17.36 -18.96 -3.37
C GLY A 144 18.01 -20.01 -4.27
#